data_AF-A0A1D2VGZ6-F1
#
_entry.id   AF-A0A1D2VGZ6-F1
#
_cell.length_a   1.000
_cell.length_b   1.000
_cell.length_c   1.000
_cell.angle_alpha   90.00
_cell.angle_beta   90.00
_cell.angle_gamma   90.00
#
_symmetry.space_group_name_H-M   'P 1'
#
loop_
_entity.id
_entity.type
_entity.pdbx_description
1 polymer ?
#
loop_
_entity_poly.entity_id
_entity_poly.type
_entity_poly.pdbx_seq_one_letter_code
_entity_poly.pdbx_strand_id
1 'polypeptide(L)'
;EAIGVYNDAIQVVQSQTSLNKKLAKLGHNHDHSHEKLGVSPVSENTLYSGQLVAIFVLEFGIIFHSVFVGLSLTTSGDEFVTLYVVIVFHQFFEGLGLGARIACMKWPESKKLTPYLLAIAYGLTTPIAAAIGLGVRTSYVPGSRTSLIVTGMCDSISAGILLYSSLVELMAQEFLYTTEFDNSPNKKDGLKKLLAAYGLFIAGTALMACLGKWA
;
A
#
# COMPACT_ATOMS: atom_id res chain seq x y z
N GLU A 1 -12.45 -73.98 -20.54
CA GLU A 1 -11.22 -73.34 -20.02
C GLU A 1 -11.06 -71.87 -20.43
N ALA A 2 -11.26 -71.49 -21.71
CA ALA A 2 -11.06 -70.10 -22.15
C ALA A 2 -11.94 -69.02 -21.46
N ILE A 3 -13.17 -69.36 -21.05
CA ILE A 3 -14.09 -68.41 -20.37
C ILE A 3 -13.65 -68.12 -18.92
N GLY A 4 -13.03 -69.08 -18.24
CA GLY A 4 -12.53 -68.90 -16.87
C GLY A 4 -11.34 -67.93 -16.84
N VAL A 5 -10.41 -68.10 -17.77
CA VAL A 5 -9.23 -67.22 -17.92
C VAL A 5 -9.64 -65.78 -18.25
N TYR A 6 -10.70 -65.60 -19.04
CA TYR A 6 -11.22 -64.26 -19.36
C TYR A 6 -11.83 -63.57 -18.12
N ASN A 7 -12.59 -64.30 -17.30
CA ASN A 7 -13.19 -63.75 -16.09
C ASN A 7 -12.15 -63.41 -15.01
N ASP A 8 -11.10 -64.20 -14.89
CA ASP A 8 -9.98 -63.91 -13.98
C ASP A 8 -9.21 -62.66 -14.42
N ALA A 9 -8.99 -62.48 -15.73
CA ALA A 9 -8.37 -61.25 -16.25
C ALA A 9 -9.22 -60.00 -15.96
N ILE A 10 -10.55 -60.09 -16.08
CA ILE A 10 -11.47 -58.98 -15.77
C ILE A 10 -11.42 -58.64 -14.26
N GLN A 11 -11.40 -59.64 -13.38
CA GLN A 11 -11.30 -59.46 -11.93
C GLN A 11 -9.99 -58.77 -11.53
N VAL A 12 -8.86 -59.19 -12.11
CA VAL A 12 -7.55 -58.61 -11.84
C VAL A 12 -7.49 -57.14 -12.29
N VAL A 13 -8.04 -56.82 -13.47
CA VAL A 13 -8.09 -55.44 -13.99
C VAL A 13 -8.99 -54.54 -13.14
N GLN A 14 -10.15 -55.03 -12.68
CA GLN A 14 -11.04 -54.27 -11.79
C GLN A 14 -10.39 -54.00 -10.42
N SER A 15 -9.68 -54.99 -9.86
CA SER A 15 -8.94 -54.84 -8.60
C SER A 15 -7.84 -53.78 -8.71
N GLN A 16 -7.01 -53.84 -9.77
CA GLN A 16 -5.96 -52.85 -10.07
C GLN A 16 -6.53 -51.44 -10.22
N THR A 17 -7.66 -51.29 -10.90
CA THR A 17 -8.32 -49.99 -11.11
C THR A 17 -8.86 -49.42 -9.80
N SER A 18 -9.41 -50.26 -8.92
CA SER A 18 -9.89 -49.86 -7.61
C SER A 18 -8.74 -49.43 -6.67
N LEU A 19 -7.59 -50.12 -6.76
CA LEU A 19 -6.38 -49.81 -6.01
C LEU A 19 -5.78 -48.49 -6.48
N ASN A 20 -5.67 -48.26 -7.79
CA ASN A 20 -5.22 -47.00 -8.37
C ASN A 20 -6.13 -45.82 -8.00
N LYS A 21 -7.45 -46.03 -7.94
CA LYS A 21 -8.40 -45.01 -7.49
C LYS A 21 -8.24 -44.70 -6.00
N LYS A 22 -7.92 -45.71 -5.17
CA LYS A 22 -7.64 -45.55 -3.74
C LYS A 22 -6.29 -44.86 -3.49
N LEU A 23 -5.27 -45.19 -4.28
CA LEU A 23 -3.95 -44.54 -4.27
C LEU A 23 -4.01 -43.09 -4.77
N ALA A 24 -4.78 -42.78 -5.82
CA ALA A 24 -5.02 -41.42 -6.27
C ALA A 24 -5.75 -40.57 -5.21
N LYS A 25 -6.68 -41.18 -4.46
CA LYS A 25 -7.36 -40.52 -3.34
C LYS A 25 -6.46 -40.30 -2.12
N LEU A 26 -5.41 -41.11 -1.95
CA LEU A 26 -4.35 -40.91 -0.96
C LEU A 26 -3.32 -39.86 -1.42
N GLY A 27 -3.07 -39.75 -2.73
CA GLY A 27 -2.18 -38.75 -3.33
C GLY A 27 -2.72 -37.31 -3.35
N HIS A 28 -4.03 -37.12 -3.15
CA HIS A 28 -4.66 -35.79 -3.10
C HIS A 28 -4.81 -35.19 -1.69
N ASN A 29 -4.19 -35.79 -0.67
CA ASN A 29 -4.21 -35.27 0.72
C ASN A 29 -2.82 -34.93 1.28
N HIS A 30 -1.80 -34.86 0.43
CA HIS A 30 -0.50 -34.30 0.79
C HIS A 30 -0.42 -32.84 0.33
N ASP A 31 -0.72 -31.96 1.28
CA ASP A 31 0.22 -30.94 1.75
C ASP A 31 1.03 -30.25 0.63
N HIS A 32 0.59 -29.06 0.25
CA HIS A 32 1.47 -28.08 -0.39
C HIS A 32 2.42 -27.49 0.66
N SER A 33 3.28 -28.34 1.23
CA SER A 33 4.56 -27.92 1.77
C SER A 33 5.41 -27.48 0.58
N HIS A 34 5.32 -26.19 0.26
CA HIS A 34 6.33 -25.53 -0.54
C HIS A 34 7.65 -25.59 0.22
N GLU A 35 8.43 -26.63 -0.05
CA GLU A 35 9.88 -26.62 0.13
C GLU A 35 10.46 -25.58 -0.85
N LYS A 36 10.41 -24.31 -0.44
CA LYS A 36 11.30 -23.25 -0.94
C LYS A 36 12.37 -23.04 0.12
N LEU A 37 13.62 -23.14 -0.31
CA LEU A 37 14.84 -22.71 0.38
C LEU A 37 14.60 -21.81 1.60
N GLY A 38 14.93 -22.31 2.81
CA GLY A 38 15.54 -21.54 3.89
C GLY A 38 14.91 -20.21 4.36
N VAL A 39 13.66 -19.92 4.05
CA VAL A 39 12.93 -18.77 4.58
C VAL A 39 11.69 -19.34 5.26
N SER A 40 11.64 -19.24 6.60
CA SER A 40 10.48 -19.64 7.39
C SER A 40 9.20 -19.12 6.73
N PRO A 41 8.09 -19.90 6.65
CA PRO A 41 6.83 -19.39 6.16
C PRO A 41 6.48 -18.20 7.04
N VAL A 42 6.57 -17.00 6.48
CA VAL A 42 6.18 -15.79 7.19
C VAL A 42 4.71 -15.98 7.51
N SER A 43 4.38 -16.16 8.79
CA SER A 43 3.01 -16.32 9.25
C SER A 43 2.16 -15.18 8.66
N GLU A 44 0.95 -15.48 8.18
CA GLU A 44 0.06 -14.45 7.61
C GLU A 44 -0.16 -13.28 8.58
N ASN A 45 -0.11 -13.56 9.89
CA ASN A 45 -0.15 -12.52 10.93
C ASN A 45 1.05 -11.57 10.88
N THR A 46 2.24 -12.06 10.53
CA THR A 46 3.46 -11.24 10.43
C THR A 46 3.42 -10.35 9.19
N LEU A 47 2.89 -10.84 8.06
CA LEU A 47 2.66 -10.03 6.85
C LEU A 47 1.61 -8.95 7.08
N TYR A 48 0.49 -9.32 7.69
CA TYR A 48 -0.57 -8.38 8.07
C TYR A 48 -0.04 -7.30 9.02
N SER A 49 0.72 -7.68 10.04
CA SER A 49 1.30 -6.74 11.00
C SER A 49 2.31 -5.79 10.35
N GLY A 50 3.13 -6.29 9.41
CA GLY A 50 4.07 -5.45 8.65
C GLY A 50 3.36 -4.42 7.78
N GLN A 51 2.31 -4.82 7.07
CA GLN A 51 1.49 -3.90 6.26
C GLN A 51 0.76 -2.87 7.12
N LEU A 52 0.26 -3.27 8.29
CA LEU A 52 -0.34 -2.32 9.24
C LEU A 52 0.67 -1.29 9.72
N VAL A 53 1.86 -1.73 10.13
CA VAL A 53 2.91 -0.82 10.59
C VAL A 53 3.31 0.16 9.50
N ALA A 54 3.44 -0.30 8.25
CA ALA A 54 3.70 0.57 7.09
C ALA A 54 2.60 1.64 6.93
N ILE A 55 1.32 1.25 6.97
CA ILE A 55 0.19 2.19 6.88
C ILE A 55 0.21 3.18 8.06
N PHE A 56 0.46 2.72 9.29
CA PHE A 56 0.53 3.61 10.45
C PHE A 56 1.71 4.59 10.38
N VAL A 57 2.87 4.15 9.88
CA VAL A 57 4.05 5.00 9.69
C VAL A 57 3.78 6.04 8.61
N LEU A 58 3.18 5.64 7.49
CA LEU A 58 2.74 6.55 6.43
C LEU A 58 1.72 7.55 6.97
N GLU A 59 0.70 7.10 7.70
CA GLU A 59 -0.35 7.97 8.25
C GLU A 59 0.23 8.95 9.28
N PHE A 60 1.16 8.50 10.13
CA PHE A 60 1.89 9.38 11.04
C PHE A 60 2.68 10.46 10.28
N GLY A 61 3.39 10.09 9.21
CA GLY A 61 4.11 11.05 8.37
C GLY A 61 3.18 12.07 7.71
N ILE A 62 2.04 11.62 7.21
CA ILE A 62 1.02 12.50 6.63
C ILE A 62 0.44 13.45 7.69
N ILE A 63 0.08 12.93 8.87
CA ILE A 63 -0.45 13.75 9.98
C ILE A 63 0.56 14.83 10.36
N PHE A 64 1.81 14.44 10.51
CA PHE A 64 2.87 15.33 10.93
C PHE A 64 3.14 16.45 9.91
N HIS A 65 3.23 16.13 8.61
CA HIS A 65 3.39 17.13 7.55
C HIS A 65 2.16 18.06 7.46
N SER A 66 0.96 17.49 7.56
CA SER A 66 -0.31 18.21 7.41
C SER A 66 -0.51 19.30 8.48
N VAL A 67 0.10 19.16 9.66
CA VAL A 67 0.06 20.19 10.72
C VAL A 67 0.74 21.48 10.26
N PHE A 68 1.93 21.38 9.67
CA PHE A 68 2.69 22.54 9.20
C PHE A 68 2.12 23.14 7.92
N VAL A 69 1.58 22.29 7.04
CA VAL A 69 0.83 22.73 5.86
C VAL A 69 -0.41 23.54 6.27
N GLY A 70 -1.19 23.06 7.24
CA GLY A 70 -2.36 23.76 7.77
C GLY A 70 -1.99 25.09 8.45
N LEU A 71 -0.90 25.11 9.22
CA LEU A 71 -0.39 26.34 9.82
C LEU A 71 0.02 27.37 8.75
N SER A 72 0.74 26.92 7.73
CA SER A 72 1.20 27.78 6.62
C SER A 72 0.02 28.37 5.86
N LEU A 73 -1.02 27.57 5.59
CA LEU A 73 -2.26 28.02 4.96
C LEU A 73 -2.99 29.09 5.80
N THR A 74 -3.09 28.90 7.12
CA THR A 74 -3.81 29.86 7.98
C THR A 74 -3.06 31.16 8.27
N THR A 75 -1.77 31.22 7.91
CA THR A 75 -0.88 32.36 8.20
C THR A 75 -0.39 33.10 6.95
N SER A 76 -0.88 32.74 5.76
CA SER A 76 -0.39 33.26 4.46
C SER A 76 -0.98 34.61 4.03
N GLY A 77 -1.94 35.16 4.77
CA GLY A 77 -2.51 36.48 4.47
C GLY A 77 -3.16 36.56 3.09
N ASP A 78 -2.60 37.40 2.21
CA ASP A 78 -3.16 37.69 0.88
C ASP A 78 -3.06 36.50 -0.09
N GLU A 79 -2.14 35.57 0.13
CA GLU A 79 -1.95 34.36 -0.69
C GLU A 79 -2.92 33.22 -0.30
N PHE A 80 -3.74 33.42 0.73
CA PHE A 80 -4.62 32.40 1.29
C PHE A 80 -5.48 31.70 0.22
N VAL A 81 -6.07 32.45 -0.72
CA VAL A 81 -6.96 31.87 -1.73
C VAL A 81 -6.20 30.95 -2.67
N THR A 82 -5.02 31.36 -3.13
CA THR A 82 -4.17 30.56 -4.01
C THR A 82 -3.70 29.30 -3.28
N LEU A 83 -3.14 29.46 -2.08
CA LEU A 83 -2.64 28.36 -1.27
C LEU A 83 -3.75 27.39 -0.85
N TYR A 84 -4.95 27.90 -0.59
CA TYR A 84 -6.11 27.05 -0.28
C TYR A 84 -6.43 26.12 -1.45
N VAL A 85 -6.52 26.65 -2.68
CA VAL A 85 -6.82 25.81 -3.85
C VAL A 85 -5.69 24.81 -4.10
N VAL A 86 -4.42 25.23 -4.00
CA VAL A 86 -3.27 24.33 -4.14
C VAL A 86 -3.31 23.20 -3.11
N ILE A 87 -3.55 23.52 -1.84
CA ILE A 87 -3.58 22.53 -0.75
C ILE A 87 -4.77 21.58 -0.86
N VAL A 88 -5.93 22.03 -1.37
CA VAL A 88 -7.06 21.11 -1.65
C VAL A 88 -6.64 20.04 -2.65
N PHE A 89 -5.93 20.41 -3.72
CA PHE A 89 -5.43 19.43 -4.68
C PHE A 89 -4.30 18.58 -4.07
N HIS A 90 -3.35 19.18 -3.36
CA HIS A 90 -2.28 18.45 -2.68
C HIS A 90 -2.84 17.35 -1.76
N GLN A 91 -3.77 17.73 -0.88
CA GLN A 91 -4.44 16.81 0.04
C GLN A 91 -5.24 15.75 -0.73
N PHE A 92 -5.90 16.11 -1.84
CA PHE A 92 -6.57 15.10 -2.66
C PHE A 92 -5.60 14.01 -3.16
N PHE A 93 -4.42 14.38 -3.63
CA PHE A 93 -3.45 13.40 -4.16
C PHE A 93 -2.77 12.58 -3.06
N GLU A 94 -2.45 13.19 -1.92
CA GLU A 94 -1.96 12.45 -0.75
C GLU A 94 -3.01 11.44 -0.25
N GLY A 95 -4.29 11.84 -0.22
CA GLY A 95 -5.41 11.00 0.20
C GLY A 95 -5.68 9.83 -0.76
N LEU A 96 -5.51 10.05 -2.07
CA LEU A 96 -5.56 8.96 -3.05
C LEU A 96 -4.45 7.92 -2.81
N GLY A 97 -3.23 8.36 -2.48
CA GLY A 97 -2.11 7.47 -2.19
C GLY A 97 -2.34 6.61 -0.95
N LEU A 98 -2.77 7.24 0.16
CA LEU A 98 -3.17 6.54 1.39
C LEU A 98 -4.35 5.58 1.14
N GLY A 99 -5.38 6.06 0.43
CA GLY A 99 -6.57 5.27 0.11
C GLY A 99 -6.25 4.02 -0.71
N ALA A 100 -5.38 4.13 -1.71
CA ALA A 100 -4.92 2.99 -2.50
C ALA A 100 -4.21 1.96 -1.63
N ARG A 101 -3.40 2.38 -0.64
CA ARG A 101 -2.73 1.46 0.29
C ARG A 101 -3.68 0.73 1.22
N ILE A 102 -4.62 1.47 1.80
CA ILE A 102 -5.67 0.90 2.65
C ILE A 102 -6.51 -0.11 1.86
N ALA A 103 -6.81 0.19 0.59
CA ALA A 103 -7.62 -0.67 -0.28
C ALA A 103 -6.90 -1.95 -0.73
N CYS A 104 -5.58 -1.91 -0.93
CA CYS A 104 -4.80 -3.09 -1.31
C CYS A 104 -4.51 -4.05 -0.14
N MET A 105 -4.72 -3.61 1.11
CA MET A 105 -4.53 -4.44 2.29
C MET A 105 -5.70 -5.42 2.50
N LYS A 106 -5.38 -6.67 2.85
CA LYS A 106 -6.40 -7.68 3.18
C LYS A 106 -6.75 -7.60 4.66
N TRP A 107 -7.95 -7.09 4.95
CA TRP A 107 -8.44 -6.90 6.32
C TRP A 107 -9.12 -8.17 6.87
N PRO A 108 -8.80 -8.62 8.09
CA PRO A 108 -9.50 -9.72 8.72
C PRO A 108 -10.95 -9.31 9.06
N GLU A 109 -11.85 -10.28 9.06
CA GLU A 109 -13.29 -10.07 9.29
C GLU A 109 -13.60 -9.31 10.60
N SER A 110 -12.75 -9.45 11.62
CA SER A 110 -12.87 -8.77 12.90
C SER A 110 -12.47 -7.28 12.89
N LYS A 111 -11.82 -6.78 11.83
CA LYS A 111 -11.24 -5.43 11.75
C LYS A 111 -11.70 -4.63 10.52
N LYS A 112 -12.86 -4.95 9.96
CA LYS A 112 -13.44 -4.24 8.80
C LYS A 112 -13.66 -2.74 9.01
N LEU A 113 -13.77 -2.28 10.27
CA LEU A 113 -13.93 -0.85 10.59
C LEU A 113 -12.61 -0.07 10.58
N THR A 114 -11.47 -0.74 10.78
CA THR A 114 -10.15 -0.09 10.80
C THR A 114 -9.85 0.76 9.56
N PRO A 115 -10.05 0.30 8.30
CA PRO A 115 -9.79 1.13 7.13
C PRO A 115 -10.62 2.43 7.11
N TYR A 116 -11.87 2.39 7.57
CA TYR A 116 -12.71 3.58 7.66
C TYR A 116 -12.25 4.54 8.76
N LEU A 117 -11.77 4.00 9.89
CA LEU A 117 -11.20 4.83 10.96
C LEU A 117 -9.95 5.57 10.48
N LEU A 118 -9.06 4.90 9.72
CA LEU A 118 -7.86 5.55 9.15
C LEU A 118 -8.26 6.63 8.12
N ALA A 119 -9.26 6.35 7.28
CA ALA A 119 -9.77 7.35 6.34
C ALA A 119 -10.37 8.59 7.04
N ILE A 120 -11.11 8.38 8.14
CA ILE A 120 -11.65 9.48 8.96
C ILE A 120 -10.53 10.23 9.67
N ALA A 121 -9.55 9.53 10.23
CA ALA A 121 -8.40 10.13 10.91
C ALA A 121 -7.62 11.04 9.94
N TYR A 122 -7.36 10.56 8.73
CA TYR A 122 -6.79 11.37 7.65
C TYR A 122 -7.65 12.61 7.33
N GLY A 123 -8.96 12.43 7.11
CA GLY A 123 -9.86 13.54 6.76
C GLY A 123 -10.01 14.59 7.86
N LEU A 124 -9.90 14.20 9.14
CA LEU A 124 -9.95 15.12 10.29
C LEU A 124 -8.62 15.81 10.58
N THR A 125 -7.51 15.29 10.06
CA THR A 125 -6.18 15.84 10.33
C THR A 125 -6.05 17.28 9.85
N THR A 126 -6.40 17.56 8.59
CA THR A 126 -6.29 18.91 7.99
C THR A 126 -7.15 19.96 8.71
N PRO A 127 -8.44 19.74 9.03
CA PRO A 127 -9.22 20.73 9.78
C PRO A 127 -8.73 20.91 11.23
N ILE A 128 -8.24 19.87 11.89
CA ILE A 128 -7.63 20.00 13.24
C ILE A 128 -6.34 20.83 13.15
N ALA A 129 -5.48 20.55 12.17
CA ALA A 129 -4.26 21.32 11.90
C ALA A 129 -4.56 22.79 11.62
N ALA A 130 -5.55 23.08 10.77
CA ALA A 130 -5.99 24.44 10.49
C ALA A 130 -6.57 25.13 11.73
N ALA A 131 -7.34 24.43 12.57
CA ALA A 131 -7.86 24.98 13.81
C ALA A 131 -6.74 25.34 14.80
N ILE A 132 -5.73 24.47 14.94
CA ILE A 132 -4.53 24.76 15.75
C ILE A 132 -3.79 25.96 15.16
N GLY A 133 -3.58 25.99 13.84
CA GLY A 133 -2.92 27.09 13.14
C GLY A 133 -3.59 28.44 13.38
N LEU A 134 -4.93 28.48 13.29
CA LEU A 134 -5.71 29.66 13.65
C LEU A 134 -5.57 30.02 15.14
N GLY A 135 -5.49 29.05 16.05
CA GLY A 135 -5.33 29.28 17.48
C GLY A 135 -3.98 29.89 17.85
N VAL A 136 -2.90 29.45 17.19
CA VAL A 136 -1.53 29.92 17.48
C VAL A 136 -1.09 31.10 16.61
N ARG A 137 -1.90 31.52 15.62
CA ARG A 137 -1.54 32.58 14.64
C ARG A 137 -1.11 33.91 15.24
N THR A 138 -1.51 34.22 16.47
CA THR A 138 -1.14 35.47 17.16
C THR A 138 0.20 35.39 17.86
N SER A 139 0.64 34.17 18.21
CA SER A 139 1.89 33.92 18.94
C SER A 139 3.00 33.39 18.01
N TYR A 140 2.62 32.80 16.88
CA TYR A 140 3.51 32.34 15.84
C TYR A 140 3.77 33.47 14.85
N VAL A 141 5.02 33.94 14.76
CA VAL A 141 5.45 34.89 13.74
C VAL A 141 6.03 34.09 12.56
N PRO A 142 5.29 33.97 11.43
CA PRO A 142 5.79 33.29 10.24
C PRO A 142 7.09 33.96 9.77
N GLY A 143 8.10 33.15 9.43
CA GLY A 143 9.40 33.66 8.96
C GLY A 143 10.40 34.06 10.05
N SER A 144 10.08 33.88 11.34
CA SER A 144 11.09 34.01 12.40
C SER A 144 12.13 32.88 12.32
N ARG A 145 13.38 33.14 12.76
CA ARG A 145 14.47 32.14 12.71
C ARG A 145 14.08 30.82 13.40
N THR A 146 13.45 30.89 14.57
CA THR A 146 13.03 29.71 15.32
C THR A 146 11.92 28.94 14.59
N SER A 147 10.95 29.65 14.00
CA SER A 147 9.90 29.05 13.18
C SER A 147 10.49 28.27 12.01
N LEU A 148 11.37 28.90 11.22
CA LEU A 148 11.99 28.28 10.04
C LEU A 148 12.85 27.05 10.39
N ILE A 149 13.57 27.09 11.53
CA ILE A 149 14.36 25.93 11.98
C ILE A 149 13.43 24.77 12.36
N VAL A 150 12.37 25.04 13.14
CA VAL A 150 11.45 24.00 13.60
C VAL A 150 10.68 23.40 12.42
N THR A 151 10.10 24.23 11.54
CA THR A 151 9.38 23.74 10.36
C THR A 151 10.32 22.98 9.43
N GLY A 152 11.52 23.48 9.16
CA GLY A 152 12.50 22.79 8.31
C GLY A 152 12.94 21.43 8.86
N MET A 153 13.19 21.33 10.17
CA MET A 153 13.50 20.04 10.79
C MET A 153 12.31 19.08 10.71
N CYS A 154 11.11 19.53 11.06
CA CYS A 154 9.91 18.70 11.03
C CYS A 154 9.57 18.24 9.61
N ASP A 155 9.62 19.15 8.63
CA ASP A 155 9.35 18.84 7.23
C ASP A 155 10.39 17.88 6.65
N SER A 156 11.68 18.00 7.01
CA SER A 156 12.71 17.07 6.54
C SER A 156 12.50 15.64 7.06
N ILE A 157 12.10 15.48 8.33
CA ILE A 157 11.77 14.18 8.92
C ILE A 157 10.56 13.59 8.21
N SER A 158 9.52 14.42 8.00
CA SER A 158 8.30 13.99 7.33
C SER A 158 8.56 13.58 5.89
N ALA A 159 9.33 14.38 5.14
CA ALA A 159 9.74 14.08 3.78
C ALA A 159 10.52 12.77 3.70
N GLY A 160 11.40 12.48 4.68
CA GLY A 160 12.11 11.21 4.76
C GLY A 160 11.17 10.01 4.90
N ILE A 161 10.17 10.10 5.80
CA ILE A 161 9.16 9.05 6.00
C ILE A 161 8.31 8.86 4.75
N LEU A 162 7.84 9.95 4.13
CA LEU A 162 6.99 9.90 2.94
C LEU A 162 7.76 9.41 1.70
N LEU A 163 9.06 9.74 1.58
CA LEU A 163 9.94 9.18 0.54
C LEU A 163 10.19 7.69 0.76
N TYR A 164 10.43 7.26 2.00
CA TYR A 164 10.57 5.84 2.31
C TYR A 164 9.30 5.08 1.97
N SER A 165 8.14 5.58 2.42
CA SER A 165 6.87 4.93 2.13
C SER A 165 6.58 4.92 0.62
N SER A 166 6.71 6.05 -0.09
CA SER A 166 6.48 6.09 -1.54
C SER A 166 7.41 5.20 -2.36
N LEU A 167 8.70 5.15 -2.05
CA LEU A 167 9.66 4.37 -2.84
C LEU A 167 9.74 2.91 -2.40
N VAL A 168 9.84 2.65 -1.10
CA VAL A 168 10.09 1.30 -0.56
C VAL A 168 8.77 0.57 -0.31
N GLU A 169 7.77 1.23 0.25
CA GLU A 169 6.48 0.57 0.52
C GLU A 169 5.59 0.58 -0.73
N LEU A 170 5.52 1.69 -1.49
CA LEU A 170 4.64 1.77 -2.64
C LEU A 170 5.24 1.17 -3.91
N MET A 171 6.39 1.68 -4.36
CA MET A 171 7.00 1.28 -5.62
C MET A 171 7.69 -0.08 -5.55
N ALA A 172 8.44 -0.38 -4.49
CA ALA A 172 9.11 -1.67 -4.41
C ALA A 172 8.10 -2.82 -4.31
N GLN A 173 6.95 -2.64 -3.64
CA GLN A 173 5.90 -3.66 -3.63
C GLN A 173 5.30 -3.87 -5.03
N GLU A 174 5.04 -2.80 -5.77
CA GLU A 174 4.53 -2.91 -7.15
C GLU A 174 5.55 -3.64 -8.07
N PHE A 175 6.85 -3.36 -7.90
CA PHE A 175 7.90 -3.97 -8.72
C PHE A 175 8.27 -5.41 -8.31
N LEU A 176 8.20 -5.72 -7.02
CA LEU A 176 8.57 -7.04 -6.48
C LEU A 176 7.40 -8.04 -6.47
N TYR A 177 6.14 -7.58 -6.42
CA TYR A 177 4.96 -8.46 -6.36
C TYR A 177 4.17 -8.57 -7.67
N THR A 178 4.59 -7.96 -8.77
CA THR A 178 4.06 -8.27 -10.10
C THR A 178 4.40 -9.71 -10.50
N THR A 179 3.58 -10.65 -10.03
CA THR A 179 3.54 -12.06 -10.49
C THR A 179 3.03 -12.19 -11.93
N GLU A 180 2.69 -11.08 -12.57
CA GLU A 180 2.34 -10.96 -13.97
C GLU A 180 3.55 -11.10 -14.91
N PHE A 181 4.77 -11.01 -14.39
CA PHE A 181 5.98 -11.39 -15.15
C PHE A 181 6.12 -12.90 -15.30
N ASP A 182 5.55 -13.69 -14.39
CA ASP A 182 5.70 -15.15 -14.34
C ASP A 182 4.50 -15.91 -14.92
N ASN A 183 3.29 -15.33 -14.86
CA ASN A 183 2.05 -15.95 -15.36
C ASN A 183 1.50 -15.37 -16.68
N SER A 184 2.17 -14.37 -17.28
CA SER A 184 1.78 -13.87 -18.61
C SER A 184 2.43 -14.69 -19.72
N PRO A 185 1.67 -15.22 -20.70
CA PRO A 185 2.23 -15.95 -21.84
C PRO A 185 3.18 -15.11 -22.71
N ASN A 186 3.24 -13.79 -22.51
CA ASN A 186 4.17 -12.88 -23.18
C ASN A 186 4.91 -11.98 -22.17
N LYS A 187 6.22 -12.20 -22.01
CA LYS A 187 7.16 -11.40 -21.20
C LYS A 187 7.13 -9.89 -21.52
N LYS A 188 6.67 -9.53 -22.72
CA LYS A 188 6.53 -8.14 -23.19
C LYS A 188 5.40 -7.37 -22.50
N ASP A 189 4.36 -8.05 -21.99
CA ASP A 189 3.20 -7.37 -21.43
C ASP A 189 3.41 -6.98 -19.95
N GLY A 190 4.20 -7.76 -19.20
CA GLY A 190 4.65 -7.35 -17.86
C GLY A 190 5.52 -6.10 -17.89
N LEU A 191 6.46 -6.00 -18.85
CA LEU A 191 7.32 -4.83 -18.99
C LEU A 191 6.52 -3.56 -19.35
N LYS A 192 5.49 -3.69 -20.20
CA LYS A 192 4.61 -2.56 -20.53
C LYS A 192 3.85 -2.05 -19.30
N LYS A 193 3.31 -2.96 -18.47
CA LYS A 193 2.61 -2.59 -17.23
C LYS A 193 3.54 -1.88 -16.25
N LEU A 194 4.76 -2.39 -16.08
CA LEU A 194 5.80 -1.78 -15.25
C LEU A 194 6.15 -0.36 -15.72
N LEU A 195 6.41 -0.19 -17.02
CA LEU A 195 6.72 1.12 -17.61
C LEU A 195 5.53 2.07 -17.51
N ALA A 196 4.29 1.56 -17.63
CA ALA A 196 3.08 2.36 -17.45
C ALA A 196 2.92 2.81 -15.99
N ALA A 197 3.15 1.93 -15.02
CA ALA A 197 3.10 2.25 -13.58
C ALA A 197 4.17 3.28 -13.20
N TYR A 198 5.41 3.10 -13.68
CA TYR A 198 6.48 4.07 -13.48
C TYR A 198 6.20 5.42 -14.18
N GLY A 199 5.64 5.38 -15.38
CA GLY A 199 5.19 6.57 -16.10
C GLY A 199 4.10 7.33 -15.34
N LEU A 200 3.14 6.62 -14.76
CA LEU A 200 2.09 7.20 -13.91
C LEU A 200 2.66 7.79 -12.62
N PHE A 201 3.65 7.14 -12.00
CA PHE A 201 4.35 7.64 -10.83
C PHE A 201 5.09 8.97 -11.11
N ILE A 202 5.82 9.05 -12.22
CA ILE A 202 6.47 10.29 -12.66
C ILE A 202 5.42 11.37 -12.95
N ALA A 203 4.32 11.01 -13.62
CA ALA A 203 3.24 11.95 -13.90
C ALA A 203 2.61 12.52 -12.61
N GLY A 204 2.38 11.68 -11.60
CA GLY A 204 1.91 12.12 -10.27
C GLY A 204 2.90 13.05 -9.58
N THR A 205 4.19 12.71 -9.58
CA THR A 205 5.26 13.56 -9.04
C THR A 205 5.33 14.90 -9.77
N ALA A 206 5.23 14.90 -11.10
CA ALA A 206 5.24 16.11 -11.92
C ALA A 206 4.02 16.99 -11.64
N LEU A 207 2.85 16.39 -11.42
CA LEU A 207 1.63 17.10 -11.03
C LEU A 207 1.83 17.77 -9.65
N MET A 208 2.38 17.05 -8.67
CA MET A 208 2.65 17.60 -7.34
C MET A 208 3.65 18.76 -7.42
N ALA A 209 4.68 18.63 -8.24
CA ALA A 209 5.64 19.69 -8.49
C ALA A 209 5.01 20.92 -9.17
N CYS A 210 4.06 20.73 -10.10
CA CYS A 210 3.34 21.84 -10.72
C CYS A 210 2.46 22.60 -9.72
N LEU A 211 1.79 21.87 -8.81
CA LEU A 211 1.04 22.49 -7.72
C LEU A 211 1.96 23.31 -6.80
N GLY A 212 3.12 22.76 -6.43
CA GLY A 212 4.10 23.46 -5.61
C GLY A 212 4.73 24.70 -6.29
N LYS A 213 4.81 24.72 -7.63
CA LYS A 213 5.24 25.92 -8.38
C LYS A 213 4.14 26.98 -8.47
N TRP A 214 2.88 26.57 -8.36
CA TRP A 214 1.72 27.44 -8.47
C TRP A 214 1.33 28.09 -7.13
N ALA A 215 1.57 27.40 -6.02
CA ALA A 215 1.62 27.99 -4.68
C ALA A 215 2.73 29.04 -4.59
#